data_AF-A0A2E8E7X1-F1
#
_entry.id   AF-A0A2E8E7X1-F1
#
_cell.length_a   1.000
_cell.length_b   1.000
_cell.length_c   1.000
_cell.angle_alpha   90.00
_cell.angle_beta   90.00
_cell.angle_gamma   90.00
#
_symmetry.space_group_name_H-M   'P 1'
#
loop_
_entity.id
_entity.type
_entity.pdbx_description
1 polymer ?
#
loop_
_entity_poly.entity_id
_entity_poly.type
_entity_poly.pdbx_seq_one_letter_code
_entity_poly.pdbx_strand_id
1 'polypeptide(L)'
;MNTYRNRTRLLAGLVVPCLLGTATLNVACGAGGPSAPEFTETGRAGMTRMVVIRPDQLIDDAELWRIADHLQDETGVNELQVIFWTDEALAGRGVPMTYEQVDAEKAQINIDIAIGRRDLQRY
;
A
#
# COMPACT_ATOMS: atom_id res chain seq x y z
N MET A 1 6.42 25.55 59.16
CA MET A 1 5.11 24.97 58.75
C MET A 1 5.41 23.64 58.08
N ASN A 2 5.61 22.56 58.84
CA ASN A 2 4.62 21.52 59.16
C ASN A 2 3.66 21.25 57.99
N THR A 3 3.67 20.07 57.36
CA THR A 3 3.03 18.88 57.95
C THR A 3 3.53 17.58 57.31
N TYR A 4 4.03 16.68 58.16
CA TYR A 4 4.22 15.24 57.90
C TYR A 4 2.86 14.49 57.98
N ARG A 5 2.64 13.50 57.10
CA ARG A 5 1.80 12.30 57.33
C ARG A 5 2.64 11.13 56.82
N ASN A 6 3.26 10.26 57.61
CA ASN A 6 2.79 9.35 58.67
C ASN A 6 1.68 8.38 58.23
N ARG A 7 2.07 7.13 57.94
CA ARG A 7 1.59 5.84 58.48
C ARG A 7 1.81 4.73 57.44
N THR A 8 2.10 3.45 57.68
CA THR A 8 2.53 2.60 58.82
C THR A 8 2.43 1.15 58.27
N ARG A 9 3.31 0.25 58.73
CA ARG A 9 3.36 -1.24 58.63
C ARG A 9 3.98 -1.82 57.33
N LEU A 10 5.11 -2.54 57.38
CA LEU A 10 5.52 -3.80 58.06
C LEU A 10 5.15 -5.07 57.27
N LEU A 11 6.13 -6.00 57.28
CA LEU A 11 6.14 -7.42 56.87
C LEU A 11 6.66 -7.65 55.43
N ALA A 12 7.94 -7.94 55.25
CA ALA A 12 8.63 -9.23 55.47
C ALA A 12 8.35 -10.26 54.36
N GLY A 13 9.40 -10.52 53.57
CA GLY A 13 9.76 -11.83 53.03
C GLY A 13 8.88 -12.42 51.92
N LEU A 14 9.41 -12.45 50.70
CA LEU A 14 9.77 -13.71 50.05
C LEU A 14 10.61 -13.40 48.79
N VAL A 15 11.84 -13.87 48.77
CA VAL A 15 12.63 -13.96 47.54
C VAL A 15 12.10 -15.19 46.78
N VAL A 16 11.52 -14.96 45.61
CA VAL A 16 11.38 -15.99 44.57
C VAL A 16 12.02 -15.42 43.31
N PRO A 17 13.17 -15.95 42.84
CA PRO A 17 13.68 -15.64 41.53
C PRO A 17 13.03 -16.62 40.56
N CYS A 18 12.12 -16.14 39.72
CA CYS A 18 11.78 -16.83 38.48
C CYS A 18 11.73 -15.80 37.37
N LEU A 19 12.73 -15.91 36.49
CA LEU A 19 12.72 -15.35 35.15
C LEU A 19 11.36 -15.63 34.50
N LEU A 20 10.80 -14.63 33.81
CA LEU A 20 10.22 -14.74 32.47
C LEU A 20 9.87 -13.33 31.99
N GLY A 21 10.26 -13.05 30.74
CA GLY A 21 10.48 -11.71 30.22
C GLY A 21 9.27 -10.79 30.20
N THR A 22 9.48 -9.57 30.69
CA THR A 22 8.72 -8.41 30.26
C THR A 22 9.30 -7.94 28.95
N ALA A 23 8.75 -8.43 27.84
CA ALA A 23 8.92 -7.77 26.56
C ALA A 23 8.57 -6.29 26.77
N THR A 24 9.54 -5.42 26.55
CA THR A 24 9.31 -3.98 26.50
C THR A 24 8.24 -3.75 25.45
N LEU A 25 7.09 -3.24 25.86
CA LEU A 25 6.15 -2.55 24.99
C LEU A 25 6.88 -1.35 24.40
N ASN A 26 7.67 -1.60 23.36
CA ASN A 26 7.93 -0.62 22.34
C ASN A 26 6.56 -0.38 21.72
N VAL A 27 5.91 0.69 22.18
CA VAL A 27 4.98 1.44 21.35
C VAL A 27 5.82 1.88 20.15
N ALA A 28 5.91 1.00 19.16
CA ALA A 28 6.23 1.43 17.82
C ALA A 28 5.11 2.39 17.49
N CYS A 29 5.46 3.68 17.46
CA CYS A 29 4.67 4.72 16.84
C CYS A 29 4.53 4.28 15.38
N GLY A 30 3.52 3.46 15.10
CA GLY A 30 3.15 3.08 13.76
C GLY A 30 2.72 4.37 13.11
N ALA A 31 3.60 4.95 12.30
CA ALA A 31 3.30 6.07 11.45
C ALA A 31 2.03 5.67 10.68
N GLY A 32 0.90 6.28 11.06
CA GLY A 32 -0.38 6.16 10.37
C GLY A 32 -0.31 6.89 9.04
N GLY A 33 0.65 6.51 8.19
CA GLY A 33 0.62 6.82 6.78
C GLY A 33 -0.54 6.06 6.14
N PRO A 34 -1.10 6.57 5.04
CA PRO A 34 -2.10 5.83 4.30
C PRO A 34 -1.54 4.45 3.93
N SER A 35 -2.33 3.40 4.18
CA SER A 35 -1.98 2.04 3.79
C SER A 35 -1.72 1.99 2.28
N ALA A 36 -0.72 1.21 1.86
CA ALA A 36 -0.44 1.00 0.43
C ALA A 36 -1.72 0.56 -0.31
N PRO A 37 -1.91 0.98 -1.57
CA PRO A 37 -3.07 0.54 -2.33
C PRO A 37 -3.07 -0.97 -2.55
N GLU A 38 -4.27 -1.55 -2.56
CA GLU A 38 -4.46 -2.97 -2.78
C GLU A 38 -4.66 -3.22 -4.28
N PHE A 39 -3.74 -3.94 -4.90
CA PHE A 39 -3.81 -4.38 -6.29
C PHE A 39 -2.90 -5.59 -6.49
N THR A 40 -3.06 -6.31 -7.59
CA THR A 40 -2.16 -7.40 -7.99
C THR A 40 -1.44 -7.01 -9.28
N GLU A 41 -0.11 -6.88 -9.24
CA GLU A 41 0.68 -6.70 -10.47
C GLU A 41 0.83 -8.05 -11.18
N THR A 42 0.30 -8.16 -12.39
CA THR A 42 0.33 -9.39 -13.20
C THR A 42 1.51 -9.43 -14.18
N GLY A 43 2.12 -8.27 -14.46
CA GLY A 43 3.23 -8.17 -15.39
C GLY A 43 3.81 -6.76 -15.52
N ARG A 44 5.00 -6.70 -16.12
CA ARG A 44 5.71 -5.45 -16.41
C ARG A 44 6.46 -5.53 -17.73
N ALA A 45 6.52 -4.41 -18.43
CA ALA A 45 7.30 -4.25 -19.64
C ALA A 45 7.80 -2.80 -19.74
N GLY A 46 9.09 -2.56 -19.47
CA GLY A 46 9.65 -1.20 -19.44
C GLY A 46 8.89 -0.29 -18.46
N MET A 47 8.29 0.77 -18.99
CA MET A 47 7.47 1.75 -18.24
C MET A 47 6.02 1.32 -18.05
N THR A 48 5.60 0.18 -18.60
CA THR A 48 4.24 -0.33 -18.45
C THR A 48 4.15 -1.24 -17.22
N ARG A 49 3.11 -1.02 -16.40
CA ARG A 49 2.69 -1.88 -15.28
C ARG A 49 1.30 -2.41 -15.58
N MET A 50 1.12 -3.72 -15.40
CA MET A 50 -0.14 -4.41 -15.64
C MET A 50 -0.71 -4.85 -14.30
N VAL A 51 -1.91 -4.37 -13.99
CA VAL A 51 -2.49 -4.58 -12.67
C VAL A 51 -3.92 -5.09 -12.77
N VAL A 52 -4.26 -5.98 -11.85
CA VAL A 52 -5.62 -6.42 -11.59
C VAL A 52 -6.10 -5.78 -10.30
N ILE A 53 -7.28 -5.19 -10.37
CA ILE A 53 -7.96 -4.53 -9.26
C ILE A 53 -9.36 -5.13 -9.09
N ARG A 54 -9.98 -4.87 -7.94
CA ARG A 54 -11.37 -5.28 -7.74
C ARG A 54 -12.33 -4.41 -8.57
N PRO A 55 -13.50 -4.94 -8.98
CA PRO A 55 -14.49 -4.16 -9.74
C PRO A 55 -15.00 -2.91 -9.03
N ASP A 56 -15.06 -2.89 -7.69
CA ASP A 56 -15.45 -1.72 -6.89
C ASP A 56 -14.37 -0.63 -6.87
N GLN A 57 -13.09 -0.99 -7.00
CA GLN A 57 -12.01 -0.01 -7.13
C GLN A 57 -12.03 0.65 -8.51
N LEU A 58 -12.45 -0.09 -9.55
CA LEU A 58 -12.50 0.43 -10.91
C LEU A 58 -13.42 1.65 -11.01
N ILE A 59 -14.52 1.74 -10.27
CA ILE A 59 -15.45 2.88 -10.34
C ILE A 59 -14.93 4.15 -9.65
N ASP A 60 -13.86 4.05 -8.86
CA ASP A 60 -13.27 5.17 -8.13
C ASP A 60 -11.99 5.66 -8.82
N ASP A 61 -12.09 6.78 -9.54
CA ASP A 61 -10.93 7.42 -10.18
C ASP A 61 -9.81 7.73 -9.17
N ALA A 62 -10.16 8.10 -7.93
CA ALA A 62 -9.16 8.43 -6.91
C ALA A 62 -8.33 7.19 -6.52
N GLU A 63 -8.95 6.01 -6.50
CA GLU A 63 -8.27 4.76 -6.22
C GLU A 63 -7.32 4.36 -7.36
N LEU A 64 -7.74 4.55 -8.63
CA LEU A 64 -6.85 4.32 -9.78
C LEU A 64 -5.63 5.23 -9.74
N TRP A 65 -5.83 6.52 -9.45
CA TRP A 65 -4.73 7.47 -9.29
C TRP A 65 -3.84 7.11 -8.11
N ARG A 66 -4.39 6.66 -6.99
CA ARG A 66 -3.60 6.22 -5.84
C ARG A 66 -2.70 5.04 -6.16
N ILE A 67 -3.18 4.07 -6.95
CA ILE A 67 -2.37 2.96 -7.45
C ILE A 67 -1.27 3.47 -8.39
N ALA A 68 -1.62 4.34 -9.34
CA ALA A 68 -0.66 4.87 -10.29
C ALA A 68 0.44 5.71 -9.63
N ASP A 69 0.09 6.58 -8.68
CA ASP A 69 1.05 7.37 -7.91
C ASP A 69 1.94 6.48 -7.03
N HIS A 70 1.39 5.44 -6.41
CA HIS A 70 2.18 4.47 -5.67
C HIS A 70 3.22 3.77 -6.56
N LEU A 71 2.82 3.31 -7.74
CA LEU A 71 3.73 2.67 -8.71
C LEU A 71 4.75 3.66 -9.28
N GLN A 72 4.36 4.93 -9.47
CA GLN A 72 5.25 6.01 -9.91
C GLN A 72 6.36 6.25 -8.88
N ASP A 73 6.00 6.34 -7.60
CA ASP A 73 6.94 6.51 -6.50
C ASP A 73 7.85 5.28 -6.31
N GLU A 74 7.31 4.07 -6.45
CA GLU A 74 8.08 2.82 -6.32
C GLU A 74 9.13 2.69 -7.45
N THR A 75 8.77 3.08 -8.66
CA THR A 75 9.62 2.90 -9.85
C THR A 75 10.62 4.03 -10.05
N GLY A 76 10.29 5.26 -9.60
CA GLY A 76 11.15 6.44 -9.73
C GLY A 76 11.41 6.87 -11.18
N VAL A 77 10.60 6.39 -12.14
CA VAL A 77 10.72 6.73 -13.55
C VAL A 77 9.97 8.01 -13.86
N ASN A 78 10.34 8.75 -14.90
CA ASN A 78 9.58 9.96 -15.28
C ASN A 78 8.31 9.64 -16.10
N GLU A 79 8.26 8.48 -16.72
CA GLU A 79 7.16 8.05 -17.59
C GLU A 79 6.66 6.69 -17.11
N LEU A 80 5.35 6.57 -16.88
CA LEU A 80 4.70 5.36 -16.40
C LEU A 80 3.35 5.19 -17.11
N GLN A 81 3.10 3.98 -17.58
CA GLN A 81 1.80 3.53 -18.04
C GLN A 81 1.29 2.45 -17.08
N VAL A 82 0.08 2.60 -16.56
CA VAL A 82 -0.59 1.57 -15.76
C VAL A 82 -1.84 1.13 -16.47
N ILE A 83 -1.95 -0.18 -16.74
CA ILE A 83 -3.10 -0.79 -17.42
C ILE A 83 -3.87 -1.63 -16.39
N PHE A 84 -5.17 -1.39 -16.30
CA PHE A 84 -6.04 -1.97 -15.29
C PHE A 84 -7.02 -2.98 -15.90
N TRP A 85 -7.09 -4.15 -15.26
CA TRP A 85 -8.11 -5.18 -15.49
C TRP A 85 -8.84 -5.49 -14.18
N THR A 86 -10.01 -6.11 -14.29
CA THR A 86 -10.75 -6.67 -13.15
C THR A 86 -10.83 -8.19 -13.17
N ASP A 87 -10.49 -8.82 -14.30
CA ASP A 87 -10.46 -10.27 -14.47
C ASP A 87 -9.01 -10.71 -14.67
N GLU A 88 -8.47 -11.44 -13.69
CA GLU A 88 -7.09 -11.95 -13.74
C GLU A 88 -6.87 -12.96 -14.88
N ALA A 89 -7.90 -13.72 -15.27
CA ALA A 89 -7.78 -14.71 -16.34
C ALA A 89 -7.62 -14.05 -17.72
N LEU A 90 -8.15 -12.84 -17.88
CA LEU A 90 -8.07 -12.05 -19.11
C LEU A 90 -7.03 -10.92 -19.05
N ALA A 91 -6.35 -10.75 -17.91
CA ALA A 91 -5.36 -9.69 -17.74
C ALA A 91 -4.11 -9.91 -18.61
N GLY A 92 -3.56 -8.79 -19.09
CA GLY A 92 -2.23 -8.76 -19.69
C GLY A 92 -1.14 -9.13 -18.68
N ARG A 93 -0.13 -9.88 -19.13
CA ARG A 93 1.09 -10.20 -18.36
C ARG A 93 2.38 -9.78 -19.06
N GLY A 94 2.29 -9.34 -20.31
CA GLY A 94 3.42 -8.93 -21.13
C GLY A 94 2.97 -8.14 -22.35
N VAL A 95 3.94 -7.51 -23.02
CA VAL A 95 3.75 -6.78 -24.28
C VAL A 95 4.51 -7.53 -25.38
N PRO A 96 3.93 -7.79 -26.56
CA PRO A 96 2.59 -7.39 -26.99
C PRO A 96 1.47 -8.20 -26.31
N MET A 97 0.32 -7.54 -26.11
CA MET A 97 -0.91 -8.16 -25.60
C MET A 97 -1.70 -8.84 -26.73
N THR A 98 -2.48 -9.87 -26.40
CA THR A 98 -3.45 -10.46 -27.34
C THR A 98 -4.65 -9.54 -27.52
N TYR A 99 -5.42 -9.75 -28.59
CA TYR A 99 -6.67 -8.99 -28.80
C TYR A 99 -7.66 -9.14 -27.64
N GLU A 100 -7.78 -10.35 -27.09
CA GLU A 100 -8.65 -10.61 -25.94
C GLU A 100 -8.21 -9.83 -24.69
N GLN A 101 -6.90 -9.71 -24.46
CA GLN A 101 -6.36 -8.94 -23.34
C GLN A 101 -6.60 -7.43 -23.50
N VAL A 102 -6.48 -6.93 -24.74
CA VAL A 102 -6.78 -5.53 -25.07
C VAL A 102 -8.27 -5.24 -24.87
N ASP A 103 -9.15 -6.12 -25.35
CA ASP A 103 -10.62 -5.95 -25.19
C ASP A 103 -11.07 -6.09 -23.72
N ALA A 104 -10.33 -6.86 -22.93
CA ALA A 104 -10.60 -7.03 -21.50
C ALA A 104 -10.11 -5.85 -20.63
N GLU A 105 -9.27 -4.97 -21.17
CA GLU A 105 -8.80 -3.76 -20.49
C GLU A 105 -9.99 -2.91 -20.01
N LYS A 106 -9.83 -2.25 -18.86
CA LYS A 106 -10.89 -1.41 -18.26
C LYS A 106 -10.50 0.03 -18.09
N ALA A 107 -9.23 0.27 -17.82
CA ALA A 107 -8.70 1.62 -17.74
C ALA A 107 -7.20 1.62 -17.99
N GLN A 108 -6.70 2.80 -18.35
CA GLN A 108 -5.28 3.06 -18.46
C GLN A 108 -4.97 4.44 -17.90
N ILE A 109 -3.89 4.53 -17.13
CA ILE A 109 -3.29 5.80 -16.73
C ILE A 109 -1.94 5.94 -17.43
N ASN A 110 -1.70 7.11 -18.02
CA ASN A 110 -0.38 7.51 -18.50
C ASN A 110 0.10 8.73 -17.72
N ILE A 111 1.32 8.64 -17.21
CA ILE A 111 2.02 9.70 -16.49
C ILE A 111 3.31 9.98 -17.24
N ASP A 112 3.57 11.25 -17.54
CA ASP A 112 4.88 11.76 -17.94
C ASP A 112 5.12 13.09 -17.20
N ILE A 113 5.92 13.02 -16.14
CA ILE A 113 6.23 14.18 -15.30
C ILE A 113 7.19 15.15 -15.98
N ALA A 114 7.96 14.72 -16.98
CA ALA A 114 8.90 15.60 -17.68
C ALA A 114 8.15 16.65 -18.51
N ILE A 115 6.97 16.30 -19.03
CA ILE A 115 6.10 17.21 -19.81
C ILE A 115 4.81 17.60 -19.07
N GLY A 116 4.62 17.14 -17.84
CA GLY A 116 3.43 17.42 -17.03
C GLY A 116 2.15 16.74 -17.52
N ARG A 117 2.27 15.65 -18.28
CA ARG A 117 1.13 14.88 -18.79
C ARG A 117 0.67 13.87 -17.74
N ARG A 118 -0.63 13.86 -17.47
CA ARG A 118 -1.32 12.86 -16.65
C ARG A 118 -2.71 12.64 -17.23
N ASP A 119 -2.99 11.47 -17.77
CA ASP A 119 -4.28 11.13 -18.37
C ASP A 119 -4.81 9.78 -17.88
N LEU A 120 -6.13 9.72 -17.70
CA LEU A 120 -6.90 8.51 -17.42
C LEU A 120 -7.81 8.25 -18.62
N GLN A 121 -7.77 7.02 -19.13
CA GLN A 121 -8.60 6.51 -20.22
C GLN A 121 -9.44 5.33 -19.70
N ARG A 122 -10.68 5.21 -20.19
CA ARG A 122 -11.69 4.23 -19.77
C ARG A 122 -12.22 3.49 -20.99
N TYR A 123 -12.58 2.21 -20.83
CA TYR A 123 -13.08 1.33 -21.90
C TYR A 123 -14.31 0.53 -21.47
#